data_AF-A0A7W4UK20-F1
#
_entry.id   AF-A0A7W4UK20-F1
#
_cell.length_a   1.000
_cell.length_b   1.000
_cell.length_c   1.000
_cell.angle_alpha   90.00
_cell.angle_beta   90.00
_cell.angle_gamma   90.00
#
_symmetry.space_group_name_H-M   'P 1'
#
loop_
_entity.id
_entity.type
_entity.pdbx_description
1 polymer ?
#
loop_
_entity_poly.entity_id
_entity_poly.type
_entity_poly.pdbx_seq_one_letter_code
_entity_poly.pdbx_strand_id
1 'polypeptide(L)'
;MAAYLPQPVLDAASLAIRQQGTTYAQLLWSAFAGVSREELESEFAPMQPADHPWGVPLAPARSRGAAGVQRQFRLTAAQREWLDDQVESLGAPSRSALIAAVLSRHLQA
;
A
#
# COMPACT_ATOMS: atom_id res chain seq x y z
N MET A 1 4.26 6.05 13.49
CA MET A 1 4.90 6.11 12.15
C MET A 1 4.04 6.99 11.26
N ALA A 2 4.63 7.74 10.33
CA ALA A 2 3.87 8.46 9.31
C ALA A 2 3.87 7.66 7.99
N ALA A 3 2.75 7.66 7.28
CA ALA A 3 2.63 7.09 5.95
C ALA A 3 1.83 8.04 5.05
N TYR A 4 2.15 8.06 3.76
CA TYR A 4 1.45 8.86 2.77
C TYR A 4 0.35 8.02 2.13
N LEU A 5 -0.88 8.56 2.11
CA LEU A 5 -2.03 7.91 1.49
C LEU A 5 -2.54 8.76 0.32
N PRO A 6 -2.88 8.14 -0.83
CA PRO A 6 -3.65 8.82 -1.86
C PRO A 6 -4.96 9.37 -1.30
N GLN A 7 -5.41 10.51 -1.80
CA GLN A 7 -6.67 11.14 -1.38
C GLN A 7 -7.89 10.19 -1.38
N PRO A 8 -8.16 9.38 -2.44
CA PRO A 8 -9.33 8.49 -2.44
C PRO A 8 -9.25 7.43 -1.33
N VAL A 9 -8.06 6.85 -1.11
CA VAL A 9 -7.82 5.88 -0.03
C VAL A 9 -8.01 6.52 1.34
N LEU A 10 -7.56 7.77 1.49
CA LEU A 10 -7.72 8.52 2.73
C LEU A 10 -9.19 8.81 3.05
N ASP A 11 -9.98 9.20 2.05
CA ASP A 11 -11.40 9.49 2.23
C ASP A 11 -12.17 8.22 2.60
N ALA A 12 -11.91 7.11 1.90
CA ALA A 12 -12.48 5.80 2.22
C ALA A 12 -12.07 5.32 3.62
N ALA A 13 -10.79 5.44 3.98
CA ALA A 13 -10.31 5.05 5.31
C ALA A 13 -10.92 5.91 6.42
N SER A 14 -11.03 7.21 6.19
CA SER A 14 -11.67 8.14 7.14
C SER A 14 -13.14 7.81 7.37
N LEU A 15 -13.85 7.43 6.30
CA LEU A 15 -15.24 6.99 6.39
C LEU A 15 -15.37 5.67 7.16
N ALA A 16 -14.54 4.67 6.83
CA ALA A 16 -14.53 3.37 7.51
C ALA A 16 -14.24 3.50 9.02
N ILE A 17 -13.24 4.31 9.38
CA ILE A 17 -12.89 4.61 10.78
C ILE A 17 -14.09 5.21 11.54
N ARG A 18 -14.79 6.16 10.94
CA ARG A 18 -15.98 6.78 11.55
C ARG A 18 -17.12 5.79 11.73
N GLN A 19 -17.35 4.92 10.74
CA GLN A 19 -18.44 3.92 10.80
C GLN A 19 -18.16 2.81 11.81
N GLN A 20 -16.90 2.35 11.90
CA GLN A 20 -16.51 1.23 12.75
C GLN A 20 -16.06 1.65 14.15
N GLY A 21 -15.86 2.96 14.39
CA GLY A 21 -15.34 3.46 15.67
C GLY A 21 -13.91 3.00 15.95
N THR A 22 -13.10 2.78 14.91
CA THR A 22 -11.75 2.21 15.02
C THR A 22 -10.67 3.28 14.82
N THR A 23 -9.40 2.87 14.75
CA THR A 23 -8.25 3.75 14.45
C THR A 23 -7.59 3.35 13.14
N TYR A 24 -6.78 4.24 12.55
CA TYR A 24 -5.98 3.91 11.36
C TYR A 24 -5.09 2.68 11.55
N ALA A 25 -4.52 2.48 12.73
CA ALA A 25 -3.68 1.31 13.01
C ALA A 25 -4.52 0.02 13.03
N GLN A 26 -5.66 0.03 13.71
CA GLN A 26 -6.55 -1.13 13.77
C GLN A 26 -7.15 -1.44 12.39
N LEU A 27 -7.58 -0.42 11.64
CA LEU A 27 -8.06 -0.57 10.27
C LEU A 27 -6.98 -1.19 9.36
N LEU A 28 -5.73 -0.75 9.48
CA LEU A 28 -4.62 -1.32 8.71
C LEU A 28 -4.45 -2.82 9.00
N TRP A 29 -4.50 -3.23 10.27
CA TRP A 29 -4.37 -4.65 10.63
C TRP A 29 -5.57 -5.48 10.17
N SER A 30 -6.78 -4.92 10.27
CA SER A 30 -7.97 -5.53 9.68
C SER A 30 -7.83 -5.69 8.16
N ALA A 31 -7.24 -4.70 7.48
CA ALA A 31 -6.97 -4.75 6.06
C ALA A 31 -5.97 -5.87 5.70
N PHE A 32 -4.87 -5.99 6.46
CA PHE A 32 -3.93 -7.12 6.28
C PHE A 32 -4.55 -8.49 6.55
N ALA A 33 -5.55 -8.58 7.43
CA ALA A 33 -6.27 -9.83 7.68
C ALA A 33 -7.26 -10.17 6.55
N GLY A 34 -7.73 -9.17 5.79
CA GLY A 34 -8.73 -9.33 4.74
C GLY A 34 -8.18 -9.39 3.31
N VAL A 35 -6.95 -8.92 3.08
CA VAL A 35 -6.31 -8.94 1.76
C VAL A 35 -5.35 -10.13 1.68
N SER A 36 -5.44 -10.92 0.61
CA SER A 36 -4.54 -12.04 0.41
C SER A 36 -3.14 -11.59 0.02
N ARG A 37 -2.15 -12.40 0.37
CA ARG A 37 -0.75 -12.13 0.00
C ARG A 37 -0.56 -12.09 -1.52
N GLU A 38 -1.22 -12.98 -2.25
CA GLU A 38 -1.14 -13.10 -3.72
C GLU A 38 -1.65 -11.82 -4.42
N GLU A 39 -2.68 -11.18 -3.87
CA GLU A 39 -3.18 -9.89 -4.38
C GLU A 39 -2.15 -8.77 -4.22
N LEU A 40 -1.42 -8.76 -3.10
CA LEU A 40 -0.36 -7.77 -2.86
C LEU A 40 0.89 -8.03 -3.71
N GLU A 41 1.27 -9.30 -3.87
CA GLU A 41 2.38 -9.69 -4.76
C GLU A 41 2.09 -9.27 -6.20
N SER A 42 0.85 -9.43 -6.66
CA SER A 42 0.42 -8.99 -8.00
C SER A 42 0.45 -7.47 -8.17
N GLU A 43 0.18 -6.70 -7.12
CA GLU A 43 0.23 -5.23 -7.13
C GLU A 43 1.66 -4.70 -7.27
N PHE A 44 2.62 -5.34 -6.59
CA PHE A 44 4.02 -4.92 -6.61
C PHE A 44 4.88 -5.68 -7.64
N ALA A 45 4.28 -6.63 -8.35
CA ALA A 45 4.96 -7.33 -9.44
C ALA A 45 5.48 -6.31 -10.47
N PRO A 46 6.75 -6.42 -10.88
CA PRO A 46 7.30 -5.53 -11.89
C PRO A 46 6.47 -5.68 -13.17
N MET A 47 5.88 -4.57 -13.64
CA MET A 47 5.19 -4.55 -14.92
C MET A 47 6.18 -5.02 -15.98
N GLN A 48 5.86 -6.12 -16.67
CA GLN A 48 6.73 -6.64 -17.72
C GLN A 48 7.02 -5.52 -18.71
N PRO A 49 8.30 -5.29 -19.08
CA PRO A 49 8.62 -4.27 -20.06
C PRO A 49 7.84 -4.58 -21.33
N ALA A 50 7.00 -3.64 -21.75
CA ALA A 50 6.34 -3.76 -23.03
C ALA A 50 7.44 -3.68 -24.11
N ASP A 51 7.51 -4.69 -24.98
CA ASP A 51 8.40 -4.66 -26.13
C ASP A 51 8.01 -3.46 -27.01
N HIS A 52 8.91 -2.49 -27.12
CA HIS A 52 8.77 -1.46 -28.14
C HIS A 52 8.87 -2.14 -29.51
N PRO A 53 8.10 -1.72 -30.54
CA PRO A 53 8.19 -2.28 -31.89
C PRO A 53 9.57 -2.19 -32.57
N TRP A 54 10.57 -1.61 -31.90
CA TRP A 54 11.96 -1.46 -32.35
C TRP A 54 12.96 -2.25 -31.49
N GLY A 55 12.48 -3.14 -30.60
CA GLY A 55 13.34 -4.03 -29.80
C GLY A 55 14.13 -3.36 -28.68
N VAL A 56 13.77 -2.13 -28.29
CA VAL A 56 14.42 -1.42 -27.18
C VAL A 56 13.67 -1.73 -25.87
N PRO A 57 14.33 -2.29 -24.84
CA PRO A 57 13.69 -2.50 -23.55
C PRO A 57 13.39 -1.14 -22.91
N LEU A 58 12.11 -0.81 -22.74
CA LEU A 58 11.73 0.34 -21.91
C LEU A 58 11.89 -0.07 -20.44
N ALA A 59 12.58 0.75 -19.66
CA ALA A 59 12.59 0.58 -18.22
C ALA A 59 11.13 0.59 -17.73
N PRO A 60 10.70 -0.36 -16.88
CA PRO A 60 9.34 -0.39 -16.37
C PRO A 60 9.05 0.95 -15.70
N ALA A 61 7.92 1.56 -16.08
CA ALA A 61 7.49 2.81 -15.49
C ALA A 61 7.30 2.59 -13.98
N ARG A 62 8.25 3.07 -13.17
CA ARG A 62 8.09 3.07 -11.71
C ARG A 62 6.88 3.93 -11.41
N SER A 63 5.86 3.37 -10.76
CA SER A 63 4.72 4.17 -10.31
C SER A 63 5.27 5.22 -9.35
N ARG A 64 5.29 6.49 -9.79
CA ARG A 64 5.63 7.60 -8.91
C ARG A 64 4.49 7.68 -7.91
N GLY A 65 4.79 7.47 -6.62
CA GLY A 65 3.80 7.53 -5.56
C GLY A 65 2.94 8.77 -5.73
N ALA A 66 1.63 8.58 -5.91
CA ALA A 66 0.67 9.66 -6.10
C ALA A 66 0.82 10.68 -4.95
N ALA A 67 0.58 11.96 -5.24
CA ALA A 67 0.61 13.03 -4.24
C ALA A 67 -0.30 12.65 -3.05
N GLY A 68 0.33 12.16 -1.98
CA GLY A 68 -0.36 11.58 -0.85
C GLY A 68 -0.41 12.55 0.32
N VAL A 69 -1.46 12.46 1.13
CA VAL A 69 -1.56 13.18 2.40
C VAL A 69 -0.91 12.33 3.49
N GLN A 70 -0.04 12.94 4.30
CA GLN A 70 0.61 12.25 5.40
C GLN A 70 -0.37 11.98 6.55
N ARG A 71 -0.44 10.73 7.01
CA ARG A 71 -1.19 10.32 8.21
C ARG A 71 -0.31 9.59 9.22
N GLN A 72 -0.62 9.77 10.49
CA GLN A 72 0.08 9.09 11.58
C GLN A 72 -0.63 7.79 11.97
N PHE A 73 0.11 6.69 11.89
CA PHE A 73 -0.28 5.37 12.37
C PHE A 73 0.40 5.10 13.72
N ARG A 74 -0.40 4.80 14.75
CA ARG A 74 0.08 4.43 16.08
C ARG A 74 0.44 2.95 16.09
N LEU A 75 1.64 2.64 15.60
CA LEU A 75 2.19 1.28 15.53
C LEU A 75 3.27 1.06 16.59
N THR A 76 3.32 -0.14 17.16
CA THR A 76 4.40 -0.60 18.05
C THR A 76 5.71 -0.80 17.27
N ALA A 77 6.82 -1.06 17.96
CA ALA A 77 8.10 -1.34 17.31
C ALA A 77 8.03 -2.63 16.46
N ALA A 78 7.57 -3.73 17.07
CA ALA A 78 7.40 -5.02 16.40
C ALA A 78 6.50 -4.94 15.15
N GLN A 79 5.44 -4.13 15.22
CA GLN A 79 4.55 -3.89 14.08
C GLN A 79 5.23 -3.14 12.92
N ARG A 80 6.18 -2.26 13.22
CA ARG A 80 6.93 -1.53 12.18
C ARG A 80 7.98 -2.42 11.54
N GLU A 81 8.66 -3.23 12.34
CA GLU A 81 9.62 -4.22 11.88
C GLU A 81 8.95 -5.26 10.98
N TRP A 82 7.79 -5.78 11.40
CA TRP A 82 7.02 -6.68 10.54
C TRP A 82 6.63 -6.02 9.19
N LEU A 83 6.31 -4.72 9.18
CA LEU A 83 6.05 -4.00 7.93
C LEU A 83 7.30 -3.85 7.06
N ASP A 84 8.48 -3.70 7.66
CA ASP A 84 9.74 -3.70 6.90
C ASP A 84 9.96 -5.03 6.20
N ASP A 85 9.77 -6.13 6.93
CA ASP A 85 9.90 -7.47 6.38
C ASP A 85 8.92 -7.70 5.22
N GLN A 86 7.68 -7.20 5.35
CA GLN A 86 6.70 -7.30 4.26
C GLN A 86 7.05 -6.41 3.07
N VAL A 87 7.60 -5.22 3.29
CA VAL A 87 8.06 -4.34 2.21
C VAL A 87 9.15 -5.03 1.40
N GLU A 88 10.14 -5.62 2.07
CA GLU A 88 11.20 -6.38 1.40
C GLU A 88 10.65 -7.62 0.70
N SER A 89 9.82 -8.40 1.40
CA SER A 89 9.29 -9.65 0.87
C SER A 89 8.36 -9.48 -0.33
N LEU A 90 7.61 -8.38 -0.40
CA LEU A 90 6.68 -8.08 -1.50
C LEU A 90 7.32 -7.20 -2.59
N GLY A 91 8.56 -6.74 -2.38
CA GLY A 91 9.21 -5.80 -3.31
C GLY A 91 8.54 -4.42 -3.36
N ALA A 92 7.81 -4.04 -2.31
CA ALA A 92 7.15 -2.74 -2.27
C ALA A 92 8.20 -1.61 -2.22
N PRO A 93 7.98 -0.47 -2.88
CA PRO A 93 9.00 0.59 -2.95
C PRO A 93 9.17 1.35 -1.62
N SER A 94 8.18 1.28 -0.73
CA SER A 94 8.23 1.86 0.62
C SER A 94 7.10 1.32 1.50
N ARG A 95 7.21 1.50 2.82
CA ARG A 95 6.11 1.22 3.75
C ARG A 95 4.84 2.01 3.43
N SER A 96 4.97 3.25 2.95
CA SER A 96 3.79 4.06 2.56
C SER A 96 3.06 3.43 1.37
N ALA A 97 3.81 2.93 0.38
CA ALA A 97 3.24 2.25 -0.76
C ALA A 97 2.53 0.95 -0.36
N LEU A 98 3.14 0.14 0.52
CA LEU A 98 2.51 -1.07 1.06
C LEU A 98 1.21 -0.74 1.80
N ILE A 99 1.24 0.23 2.73
CA ILE A 99 0.07 0.64 3.50
C ILE A 99 -1.04 1.16 2.57
N ALA A 100 -0.69 1.98 1.58
CA ALA A 100 -1.65 2.52 0.63
C ALA A 100 -2.30 1.42 -0.22
N ALA A 101 -1.52 0.47 -0.73
CA ALA A 101 -2.02 -0.65 -1.52
C ALA A 101 -2.97 -1.55 -0.70
N VAL A 102 -2.56 -1.94 0.51
CA VAL A 102 -3.37 -2.79 1.39
C VAL A 102 -4.70 -2.12 1.73
N LEU A 103 -4.69 -0.83 2.07
CA LEU A 103 -5.91 -0.08 2.36
C LEU A 103 -6.79 0.11 1.13
N SER A 104 -6.21 0.44 -0.03
CA SER A 104 -6.96 0.55 -1.30
C SER A 104 -7.68 -0.76 -1.63
N ARG A 105 -6.98 -1.89 -1.58
CA ARG A 105 -7.56 -3.21 -1.83
C ARG A 105 -8.65 -3.57 -0.83
N HIS A 106 -8.40 -3.38 0.46
CA HIS A 106 -9.37 -3.70 1.50
C HIS A 106 -10.65 -2.84 1.41
N LEU A 107 -10.51 -1.58 1.01
CA LEU A 107 -11.62 -0.63 0.92
C LEU A 107 -12.26 -0.60 -0.48
N GLN A 108 -11.76 -1.40 -1.43
CA GLN A 108 -12.13 -1.38 -2.86
C GLN A 108 -12.17 0.04 -3.44
N ALA A 109 -11.16 0.84 -3.10
CA ALA A 109 -10.97 2.23 -3.54
C ALA A 109 -9.87 2.35 -4.59
#